data_AF-A0A6P0LWA0-F1
#
_entry.id   AF-A0A6P0LWA0-F1
#
_cell.length_a   1.000
_cell.length_b   1.000
_cell.length_c   1.000
_cell.angle_alpha   90.00
_cell.angle_beta   90.00
_cell.angle_gamma   90.00
#
_symmetry.space_group_name_H-M   'P 1'
#
loop_
_entity.id
_entity.type
_entity.pdbx_description
1 polymer ?
#
loop_
_entity_poly.entity_id
_entity_poly.type
_entity_poly.pdbx_seq_one_letter_code
_entity_poly.pdbx_strand_id
1 'polypeptide(L)'
;MYLTQPAQIRELILNLSAEKILWLDTEVADWNTPNPRLSLIQVLADPTDINGDKAYILDVLDKPEVVQYFVNHIMVNPNIEKVFHNASFDLRYLGGKEQAKNVTCTYKIARTLTNKKLSNPLQVSNNKLKTLALELCNFANVDTEEQSSDWGKRPLSEKQLKYAKLDTVYLAHVHRRLLEIAKNSSNPEQMVTKKSRTQQSESPGFSVTQVRVAIECPRLFYLSQRFGGKTLFIPPSDSPGIGKVFHQLCQQCTDTLKQDSRFQALFSPTASQLDQSQISSEMQALLYKLVVFPKINTNPDIASILLQLWQGLKSLIPHWTQLLVTNRPYCQPEEVISKTFVAQEINLSYNFTLPDGTQQRVNGKFDSLIFDCERDRYCVVDYKTYQPVDPSANLAQVALYSYMLHQKKGVAIDAAVYCVLPEFQKQYYSREELEDTVHQLIPHKLQQMRQWLTWKPAQVEKEGDGETIKNHCTPTIGKGNLKPPPLTRQPHLCNICPQQQTCQTFFEDGKTEQEPVKPPSPKNPDIVQKPVKPPSQPTPDTDQTGEKLVSTLEDFKIGVDYLNATVAPAFVRIKLKPNRGVKVISIQNRSKDLQVHLGLENPPLITPEAGYVSVDLP
;
A
#
# COMPACT_ATOMS: atom_id res chain seq x y z
N MET A 1 12.06 -8.94 -25.72
CA MET A 1 12.37 -9.92 -26.79
C MET A 1 13.72 -10.61 -26.55
N TYR A 2 13.85 -11.92 -26.75
CA TYR A 2 15.11 -12.68 -26.60
C TYR A 2 15.61 -13.14 -27.98
N LEU A 3 16.84 -12.75 -28.35
CA LEU A 3 17.42 -13.01 -29.66
C LEU A 3 18.68 -13.85 -29.56
N THR A 4 18.77 -14.92 -30.36
CA THR A 4 19.91 -15.84 -30.38
C THR A 4 20.68 -15.83 -31.70
N GLN A 5 20.05 -15.39 -32.79
CA GLN A 5 20.66 -15.41 -34.13
C GLN A 5 21.50 -14.15 -34.39
N PRO A 6 22.79 -14.28 -34.76
CA PRO A 6 23.68 -13.13 -35.02
C PRO A 6 23.10 -12.09 -35.99
N ALA A 7 22.42 -12.53 -37.05
CA ALA A 7 21.84 -11.63 -38.05
C ALA A 7 20.74 -10.72 -37.45
N GLN A 8 19.80 -11.30 -36.70
CA GLN A 8 18.74 -10.57 -36.02
C GLN A 8 19.28 -9.61 -34.95
N ILE A 9 20.32 -10.04 -34.23
CA ILE A 9 20.98 -9.19 -33.23
C ILE A 9 21.63 -7.98 -33.92
N ARG A 10 22.33 -8.17 -35.04
CA ARG A 10 22.96 -7.06 -35.79
C ARG A 10 21.93 -6.07 -36.33
N GLU A 11 20.82 -6.55 -36.85
CA GLU A 11 19.72 -5.68 -37.31
C GLU A 11 19.15 -4.85 -36.16
N LEU A 12 18.88 -5.48 -35.01
CA LEU A 12 18.43 -4.75 -33.83
C LEU A 12 19.46 -3.73 -33.35
N ILE A 13 20.76 -4.03 -33.39
CA ILE A 13 21.84 -3.10 -33.02
C ILE A 13 21.80 -1.85 -33.91
N LEU A 14 21.55 -2.00 -35.21
CA LEU A 14 21.39 -0.86 -36.11
C LEU A 14 20.17 0.00 -35.73
N ASN A 15 19.04 -0.62 -35.41
CA ASN A 15 17.85 0.11 -34.96
C ASN A 15 18.12 0.87 -33.64
N LEU A 16 18.76 0.22 -32.67
CA LEU A 16 19.13 0.83 -31.39
C LEU A 16 20.15 1.96 -31.55
N SER A 17 20.92 2.00 -32.63
CA SER A 17 21.91 3.07 -32.87
C SER A 17 21.28 4.44 -33.15
N ALA A 18 19.98 4.48 -33.43
CA ALA A 18 19.20 5.71 -33.59
C ALA A 18 18.69 6.28 -32.26
N GLU A 19 18.75 5.50 -31.17
CA GLU A 19 18.24 5.91 -29.87
C GLU A 19 19.15 6.90 -29.15
N LYS A 20 18.55 7.79 -28.36
CA LYS A 20 19.31 8.81 -27.62
C LYS A 20 19.92 8.27 -26.33
N ILE A 21 19.23 7.36 -25.66
CA ILE A 21 19.63 6.79 -24.37
C ILE A 21 19.34 5.31 -24.41
N LEU A 22 20.30 4.49 -23.97
CA LEU A 22 20.14 3.06 -23.78
C LEU A 22 20.51 2.67 -22.36
N TRP A 23 19.64 1.92 -21.70
CA TRP A 23 19.92 1.30 -20.40
C TRP A 23 20.40 -0.13 -20.64
N LEU A 24 21.63 -0.38 -20.20
CA LEU A 24 22.39 -1.57 -20.54
C LEU A 24 22.80 -2.32 -19.28
N ASP A 25 22.74 -3.64 -19.37
CA ASP A 25 23.27 -4.56 -18.36
C ASP A 25 23.94 -5.74 -19.07
N THR A 26 24.75 -6.53 -18.35
CA THR A 26 25.41 -7.72 -18.89
C THR A 26 25.38 -8.89 -17.93
N GLU A 27 25.25 -10.10 -18.48
CA GLU A 27 25.45 -11.33 -17.70
C GLU A 27 26.64 -12.13 -18.21
N VAL A 28 27.38 -12.73 -17.29
CA VAL A 28 28.68 -13.35 -17.55
C VAL A 28 28.65 -14.82 -17.12
N ALA A 29 28.99 -15.71 -18.05
CA ALA A 29 29.22 -17.11 -17.78
C ALA A 29 30.64 -17.33 -17.20
N ASP A 30 30.78 -18.35 -16.36
CA ASP A 30 32.08 -18.78 -15.80
C ASP A 30 32.83 -17.65 -15.08
N TRP A 31 32.10 -16.76 -14.39
CA TRP A 31 32.64 -15.54 -13.78
C TRP A 31 33.75 -15.80 -12.74
N ASN A 32 33.78 -17.01 -12.16
CA ASN A 32 34.75 -17.47 -11.18
C ASN A 32 35.97 -18.18 -11.81
N THR A 33 36.05 -18.29 -13.13
CA THR A 33 37.16 -18.90 -13.86
C THR A 33 38.13 -17.85 -14.39
N PRO A 34 39.35 -18.23 -14.82
CA PRO A 34 40.28 -17.31 -15.47
C PRO A 34 39.76 -16.71 -16.79
N ASN A 35 38.77 -17.33 -17.42
CA ASN A 35 38.25 -16.97 -18.74
C ASN A 35 36.74 -16.73 -18.68
N PRO A 36 36.26 -15.67 -18.00
CA PRO A 36 34.84 -15.32 -17.98
C PRO A 36 34.36 -14.95 -19.39
N ARG A 37 33.15 -15.38 -19.74
CA ARG A 37 32.59 -15.20 -21.09
C ARG A 37 31.33 -14.35 -21.01
N LEU A 38 31.25 -13.30 -21.81
CA LEU A 38 30.03 -12.49 -21.90
C LEU A 38 28.90 -13.36 -22.48
N SER A 39 27.83 -13.53 -21.71
CA SER A 39 26.72 -14.41 -22.06
C SER A 39 25.57 -13.61 -22.68
N LEU A 40 25.17 -12.53 -22.02
CA LEU A 40 24.04 -11.71 -22.46
C LEU A 40 24.41 -10.22 -22.46
N ILE A 41 23.81 -9.50 -23.40
CA ILE A 41 23.68 -8.04 -23.35
C ILE A 41 22.20 -7.72 -23.28
N GLN A 42 21.78 -7.03 -22.22
CA GLN A 42 20.41 -6.56 -22.08
C GLN A 42 20.31 -5.09 -22.49
N VAL A 43 19.26 -4.74 -23.22
CA VAL A 43 19.05 -3.38 -23.72
C VAL A 43 17.60 -2.95 -23.52
N LEU A 44 17.42 -1.79 -22.91
CA LEU A 44 16.15 -1.07 -22.91
C LEU A 44 16.35 0.30 -23.57
N ALA A 45 15.45 0.66 -24.48
CA ALA A 45 15.41 1.96 -25.15
C ALA A 45 14.24 2.85 -24.68
N ASP A 46 13.22 2.25 -24.05
CA ASP A 46 12.04 2.98 -23.57
C ASP A 46 12.03 3.05 -22.03
N PRO A 47 12.24 4.24 -21.43
CA PRO A 47 12.24 4.41 -19.98
C PRO A 47 10.86 4.26 -19.32
N THR A 48 9.79 4.19 -20.11
CA THR A 48 8.41 4.02 -19.61
C THR A 48 8.02 2.56 -19.45
N ASP A 49 8.87 1.61 -19.88
CA ASP A 49 8.65 0.19 -19.65
C ASP A 49 8.69 -0.12 -18.14
N ILE A 50 7.75 -0.95 -17.69
CA ILE A 50 7.57 -1.37 -16.29
C ILE A 50 7.66 -2.90 -16.18
N ASN A 51 7.31 -3.63 -17.24
CA ASN A 51 7.19 -5.09 -17.23
C ASN A 51 8.35 -5.78 -17.97
N GLY A 52 9.16 -5.05 -18.74
CA GLY A 52 10.26 -5.58 -19.53
C GLY A 52 9.81 -6.12 -20.90
N ASP A 53 8.62 -5.76 -21.36
CA ASP A 53 8.07 -6.18 -22.66
C ASP A 53 8.86 -5.57 -23.83
N LYS A 54 9.41 -4.37 -23.61
CA LYS A 54 10.24 -3.62 -24.57
C LYS A 54 11.74 -3.85 -24.36
N ALA A 55 12.12 -4.60 -23.33
CA ALA A 55 13.52 -4.97 -23.09
C ALA A 55 13.99 -6.05 -24.08
N TYR A 56 15.17 -5.86 -24.64
CA TYR A 56 15.84 -6.81 -25.52
C TYR A 56 16.92 -7.57 -24.77
N ILE A 57 17.00 -8.89 -24.98
CA ILE A 57 18.09 -9.74 -24.50
C ILE A 57 18.80 -10.30 -25.73
N LEU A 58 20.09 -9.98 -25.86
CA LEU A 58 20.95 -10.46 -26.93
C LEU A 58 21.81 -11.60 -26.37
N ASP A 59 21.62 -12.82 -26.87
CA ASP A 59 22.47 -13.96 -26.52
C ASP A 59 23.77 -13.89 -27.32
N VAL A 60 24.85 -13.50 -26.64
CA VAL A 60 26.18 -13.28 -27.21
C VAL A 60 27.21 -14.29 -26.74
N LEU A 61 26.78 -15.34 -26.03
CA LEU A 61 27.66 -16.40 -25.56
C LEU A 61 28.42 -17.02 -26.74
N ASP A 62 29.74 -17.03 -26.64
CA ASP A 62 30.68 -17.52 -27.66
C ASP A 62 30.55 -16.83 -29.03
N LYS A 63 30.07 -15.57 -29.08
CA LYS A 63 29.90 -14.77 -30.32
C LYS A 63 30.67 -13.45 -30.28
N PRO A 64 32.01 -13.47 -30.22
CA PRO A 64 32.83 -12.26 -30.09
C PRO A 64 32.61 -11.26 -31.23
N GLU A 65 32.26 -11.72 -32.43
CA GLU A 65 31.95 -10.87 -33.58
C GLU A 65 30.68 -10.06 -33.40
N VAL A 66 29.67 -10.58 -32.69
CA VAL A 66 28.43 -9.85 -32.36
C VAL A 66 28.71 -8.81 -31.28
N VAL A 67 29.51 -9.17 -30.27
CA VAL A 67 29.94 -8.24 -29.21
C VAL A 67 30.73 -7.08 -29.82
N GLN A 68 31.70 -7.38 -30.70
CA GLN A 68 32.48 -6.34 -31.39
C GLN A 68 31.59 -5.45 -32.26
N TYR A 69 30.58 -6.02 -32.92
CA TYR A 69 29.61 -5.24 -33.68
C TYR A 69 28.80 -4.29 -32.78
N PHE A 70 28.34 -4.77 -31.62
CA PHE A 70 27.67 -3.94 -30.61
C PHE A 70 28.57 -2.78 -30.14
N VAL A 71 29.84 -3.08 -29.85
CA VAL A 71 30.83 -2.07 -29.44
C VAL A 71 31.00 -0.99 -30.51
N ASN A 72 31.18 -1.39 -31.77
CA ASN A 72 31.44 -0.48 -32.89
C ASN A 72 30.24 0.43 -33.25
N HIS A 73 29.01 0.05 -32.91
CA HIS A 73 27.81 0.82 -33.27
C HIS A 73 27.19 1.56 -32.08
N ILE A 74 27.27 1.00 -30.87
CA ILE A 74 26.63 1.55 -29.67
C ILE A 74 27.65 2.16 -28.72
N MET A 75 28.66 1.39 -28.32
CA MET A 75 29.57 1.80 -27.22
C MET A 75 30.45 2.98 -27.63
N VAL A 76 31.01 2.96 -28.84
CA VAL A 76 31.86 4.05 -29.36
C VAL A 76 31.08 5.31 -29.76
N ASN A 77 29.77 5.19 -30.00
CA ASN A 77 28.95 6.30 -30.51
C ASN A 77 28.67 7.34 -29.42
N PRO A 78 29.20 8.58 -29.50
CA PRO A 78 29.02 9.58 -28.45
C PRO A 78 27.59 10.15 -28.38
N ASN A 79 26.79 10.00 -29.44
CA ASN A 79 25.43 10.56 -29.50
C ASN A 79 24.41 9.74 -28.70
N ILE A 80 24.79 8.53 -28.29
CA ILE A 80 23.98 7.65 -27.46
C ILE A 80 24.51 7.72 -26.03
N GLU A 81 23.68 8.10 -25.08
CA GLU A 81 23.98 7.94 -23.66
C GLU A 81 23.81 6.47 -23.26
N LYS A 82 24.88 5.83 -22.77
CA LYS A 82 24.81 4.47 -22.24
C LYS A 82 24.77 4.50 -20.73
N VAL A 83 23.66 4.05 -20.17
CA VAL A 83 23.44 4.04 -18.73
C VAL A 83 23.67 2.62 -18.20
N PHE A 84 24.52 2.50 -17.19
CA PHE A 84 24.81 1.24 -16.47
C PHE A 84 24.71 1.47 -14.96
N HIS A 85 24.45 0.41 -14.19
CA HIS A 85 24.53 0.53 -12.74
C HIS A 85 25.98 0.59 -12.25
N ASN A 86 26.77 -0.46 -12.50
CA ASN A 86 28.17 -0.55 -12.14
C ASN A 86 29.06 -0.59 -13.40
N ALA A 87 28.98 0.46 -14.22
CA ALA A 87 29.60 0.55 -15.55
C ALA A 87 31.02 -0.03 -15.66
N SER A 88 31.88 0.13 -14.64
CA SER A 88 33.25 -0.41 -14.67
C SER A 88 33.34 -1.93 -14.80
N PHE A 89 32.30 -2.67 -14.40
CA PHE A 89 32.21 -4.11 -14.57
C PHE A 89 31.84 -4.45 -16.03
N ASP A 90 30.70 -3.95 -16.50
CA ASP A 90 30.15 -4.25 -17.83
C ASP A 90 31.09 -3.81 -18.96
N LEU A 91 31.70 -2.62 -18.81
CA LEU A 91 32.61 -2.08 -19.83
C LEU A 91 33.83 -2.97 -20.08
N ARG A 92 34.25 -3.83 -19.14
CA ARG A 92 35.36 -4.77 -19.36
C ARG A 92 35.05 -5.74 -20.51
N TYR A 93 33.79 -6.06 -20.70
CA TYR A 93 33.31 -7.00 -21.72
C TYR A 93 32.81 -6.28 -22.98
N LEU A 94 32.64 -4.95 -22.93
CA LEU A 94 32.09 -4.12 -24.00
C LEU A 94 33.10 -3.10 -24.55
N GLY A 95 34.33 -3.55 -24.82
CA GLY A 95 35.37 -2.75 -25.48
C GLY A 95 36.21 -1.84 -24.56
N GLY A 96 35.93 -1.85 -23.26
CA GLY A 96 36.68 -1.10 -22.25
C GLY A 96 36.29 0.38 -22.15
N LYS A 97 36.79 1.02 -21.09
CA LYS A 97 36.53 2.43 -20.78
C LYS A 97 37.06 3.40 -21.85
N GLU A 98 38.10 3.01 -22.59
CA GLU A 98 38.73 3.87 -23.60
C GLU A 98 37.85 4.04 -24.84
N GLN A 99 37.20 2.96 -25.26
CA GLN A 99 36.32 2.94 -26.44
C GLN A 99 34.93 3.50 -26.10
N ALA A 100 34.38 3.17 -24.94
CA ALA A 100 33.03 3.59 -24.56
C ALA A 100 32.92 5.12 -24.34
N LYS A 101 32.06 5.79 -25.12
CA LYS A 101 31.79 7.23 -25.01
C LYS A 101 30.42 7.50 -24.38
N ASN A 102 30.24 8.66 -23.76
CA ASN A 102 28.95 9.09 -23.16
C ASN A 102 28.30 8.03 -22.25
N VAL A 103 29.03 7.65 -21.20
CA VAL A 103 28.59 6.62 -20.24
C VAL A 103 28.16 7.26 -18.92
N THR A 104 26.94 6.96 -18.49
CA THR A 104 26.40 7.33 -17.18
C THR A 104 26.38 6.11 -16.26
N CYS A 105 26.84 6.29 -15.03
CA CYS A 105 26.93 5.21 -14.03
C CYS A 105 26.07 5.53 -12.80
N THR A 106 24.95 4.84 -12.65
CA THR A 106 23.99 5.13 -11.57
C THR A 106 24.54 4.80 -10.19
N TYR A 107 25.42 3.79 -10.04
CA TYR A 107 26.12 3.52 -8.78
C TYR A 107 27.01 4.71 -8.35
N LYS A 108 27.70 5.37 -9.29
CA LYS A 108 28.52 6.55 -8.98
C LYS A 108 27.66 7.74 -8.56
N ILE A 109 26.54 7.97 -9.25
CA ILE A 109 25.58 9.01 -8.88
C ILE A 109 25.05 8.73 -7.47
N ALA A 110 24.61 7.49 -7.22
CA ALA A 110 24.11 7.05 -5.93
C ALA A 110 25.16 7.25 -4.83
N ARG A 111 26.38 6.72 -5.01
CA ARG A 111 27.47 6.88 -4.04
C ARG A 111 27.82 8.34 -3.77
N THR A 112 27.80 9.19 -4.79
CA THR A 112 28.09 10.63 -4.64
C THR A 112 27.03 11.32 -3.79
N LEU A 113 25.75 11.00 -4.03
CA LEU A 113 24.65 11.51 -3.23
C LEU A 113 24.68 10.96 -1.80
N THR A 114 24.94 9.65 -1.62
CA THR A 114 25.03 9.02 -0.30
C THR A 114 26.15 9.61 0.56
N ASN A 115 27.29 9.97 -0.05
CA ASN A 115 28.45 10.52 0.66
C ASN A 115 28.35 12.02 0.99
N LYS A 116 27.25 12.72 0.63
CA LYS A 116 27.02 14.12 1.03
C LYS A 116 26.69 14.18 2.54
N LYS A 117 27.73 14.27 3.37
CA LYS A 117 27.70 14.15 4.85
C LYS A 117 26.66 14.99 5.60
N LEU A 118 26.21 16.13 5.06
CA LEU A 118 25.23 17.01 5.72
C LEU A 118 23.77 16.75 5.32
N SER A 119 23.49 16.05 4.22
CA SER A 119 22.13 15.93 3.69
C SER A 119 21.71 14.53 3.22
N ASN A 120 22.66 13.61 2.96
CA ASN A 120 22.46 12.27 2.36
C ASN A 120 21.05 12.09 1.76
N PRO A 121 20.78 12.70 0.59
CA PRO A 121 19.42 12.82 0.07
C PRO A 121 18.82 11.49 -0.40
N LEU A 122 19.60 10.42 -0.49
CA LEU A 122 19.10 9.11 -0.93
C LEU A 122 18.55 8.27 0.21
N GLN A 123 19.15 8.33 1.41
CA GLN A 123 18.73 7.55 2.59
C GLN A 123 18.46 6.06 2.29
N VAL A 124 19.23 5.46 1.36
CA VAL A 124 19.10 4.05 0.98
C VAL A 124 20.00 3.14 1.82
N SER A 125 19.59 1.89 2.03
CA SER A 125 20.34 0.92 2.83
C SER A 125 21.70 0.56 2.20
N ASN A 126 21.76 0.50 0.88
CA ASN A 126 22.99 0.36 0.12
C ASN A 126 22.79 0.88 -1.32
N ASN A 127 23.89 1.01 -2.07
CA ASN A 127 23.85 1.57 -3.43
C ASN A 127 23.65 0.51 -4.54
N LYS A 128 23.27 -0.75 -4.24
CA LYS A 128 23.03 -1.78 -5.26
C LYS A 128 21.77 -1.48 -6.07
N LEU A 129 21.73 -1.87 -7.34
CA LEU A 129 20.63 -1.58 -8.25
C LEU A 129 19.28 -2.01 -7.70
N LYS A 130 19.17 -3.26 -7.26
CA LYS A 130 17.96 -3.87 -6.70
C LYS A 130 17.46 -3.11 -5.47
N THR A 131 18.38 -2.69 -4.60
CA THR A 131 18.08 -1.85 -3.43
C THR A 131 17.56 -0.48 -3.85
N LEU A 132 18.22 0.19 -4.81
CA LEU A 132 17.75 1.48 -5.32
C LEU A 132 16.39 1.36 -6.03
N ALA A 133 16.14 0.26 -6.74
CA ALA A 133 14.87 0.00 -7.40
C ALA A 133 13.73 -0.22 -6.40
N LEU A 134 13.99 -0.96 -5.32
CA LEU A 134 13.06 -1.17 -4.23
C LEU A 134 12.79 0.13 -3.45
N GLU A 135 13.84 0.77 -2.95
CA GLU A 135 13.74 1.86 -1.97
C GLU A 135 13.49 3.24 -2.61
N LEU A 136 13.96 3.49 -3.84
CA LEU A 136 13.75 4.77 -4.52
C LEU A 136 12.62 4.75 -5.55
N CYS A 137 12.35 3.58 -6.14
CA CYS A 137 11.41 3.44 -7.26
C CYS A 137 10.18 2.59 -6.93
N ASN A 138 10.10 2.00 -5.73
CA ASN A 138 8.96 1.21 -5.24
C ASN A 138 8.65 -0.07 -6.05
N PHE A 139 9.65 -0.68 -6.69
CA PHE A 139 9.45 -2.00 -7.31
C PHE A 139 9.21 -3.07 -6.24
N ALA A 140 8.14 -3.86 -6.41
CA ALA A 140 7.86 -5.01 -5.55
C ALA A 140 8.48 -6.29 -6.13
N ASN A 141 8.79 -7.27 -5.26
CA ASN A 141 9.27 -8.59 -5.65
C ASN A 141 10.51 -8.55 -6.55
N VAL A 142 11.47 -7.69 -6.18
CA VAL A 142 12.75 -7.57 -6.86
C VAL A 142 13.56 -8.84 -6.62
N ASP A 143 13.63 -9.70 -7.64
CA ASP A 143 14.35 -10.97 -7.58
C ASP A 143 15.85 -10.71 -7.47
N THR A 144 16.50 -11.36 -6.49
CA THR A 144 17.95 -11.31 -6.24
C THR A 144 18.62 -12.67 -6.40
N GLU A 145 17.85 -13.74 -6.64
CA GLU A 145 18.35 -15.11 -6.63
C GLU A 145 19.07 -15.48 -7.92
N GLU A 146 18.63 -14.95 -9.06
CA GLU A 146 19.23 -15.28 -10.37
C GLU A 146 20.56 -14.54 -10.64
N GLN A 147 21.00 -13.64 -9.75
CA GLN A 147 22.28 -12.95 -9.92
C GLN A 147 23.48 -13.92 -9.98
N SER A 148 23.39 -15.06 -9.27
CA SER A 148 24.42 -16.11 -9.26
C SER A 148 24.05 -17.32 -10.13
N SER A 149 23.11 -17.15 -11.06
CA SER A 149 22.66 -18.23 -11.95
C SER A 149 23.77 -18.66 -12.93
N ASP A 150 23.69 -19.88 -13.43
CA ASP A 150 24.62 -20.35 -14.48
C ASP A 150 24.18 -19.77 -15.83
N TRP A 151 24.76 -18.61 -16.16
CA TRP A 151 24.51 -17.92 -17.42
C TRP A 151 25.21 -18.58 -18.63
N GLY A 152 26.04 -19.60 -18.44
CA GLY A 152 26.62 -20.38 -19.54
C GLY A 152 25.69 -21.49 -20.05
N LYS A 153 24.74 -21.91 -19.21
CA LYS A 153 23.79 -22.97 -19.54
C LYS A 153 22.76 -22.53 -20.58
N ARG A 154 22.43 -23.42 -21.51
CA ARG A 154 21.33 -23.25 -22.47
C ARG A 154 20.43 -24.50 -22.49
N PRO A 155 19.11 -24.35 -22.74
CA PRO A 155 18.38 -23.08 -22.89
C PRO A 155 18.30 -22.30 -21.58
N LEU A 156 18.20 -20.97 -21.68
CA LEU A 156 17.93 -20.13 -20.50
C LEU A 156 16.52 -20.40 -19.98
N SER A 157 16.36 -20.45 -18.66
CA SER A 157 15.04 -20.59 -18.05
C SER A 157 14.21 -19.31 -18.18
N GLU A 158 12.89 -19.42 -18.06
CA GLU A 158 12.01 -18.25 -18.03
C GLU A 158 12.35 -17.29 -16.88
N LYS A 159 12.81 -17.82 -15.74
CA LYS A 159 13.21 -17.02 -14.58
C LYS A 159 14.47 -16.19 -14.89
N GLN A 160 15.48 -16.80 -15.51
CA GLN A 160 16.69 -16.10 -15.99
C GLN A 160 16.34 -15.01 -17.01
N LEU A 161 15.48 -15.31 -17.98
CA LEU A 161 15.04 -14.32 -18.99
C LEU A 161 14.25 -13.17 -18.36
N LYS A 162 13.38 -13.47 -17.39
CA LYS A 162 12.61 -12.45 -16.67
C LYS A 162 13.52 -11.57 -15.82
N TYR A 163 14.46 -12.16 -15.10
CA TYR A 163 15.46 -11.44 -14.30
C TYR A 163 16.27 -10.48 -15.18
N ALA A 164 16.86 -10.99 -16.26
CA ALA A 164 17.67 -10.20 -17.20
C ALA A 164 16.90 -9.01 -17.79
N LYS A 165 15.63 -9.20 -18.19
CA LYS A 165 14.79 -8.09 -18.67
C LYS A 165 14.62 -7.00 -17.60
N LEU A 166 14.26 -7.41 -16.39
CA LEU A 166 13.89 -6.49 -15.32
C LEU A 166 15.07 -5.65 -14.82
N ASP A 167 16.33 -6.11 -14.96
CA ASP A 167 17.48 -5.30 -14.55
C ASP A 167 17.63 -4.01 -15.36
N THR A 168 17.41 -4.06 -16.67
CA THR A 168 17.41 -2.83 -17.50
C THR A 168 16.22 -1.92 -17.19
N VAL A 169 15.07 -2.48 -16.80
CA VAL A 169 13.90 -1.72 -16.33
C VAL A 169 14.23 -1.00 -15.02
N TYR A 170 14.73 -1.73 -14.01
CA TYR A 170 15.14 -1.14 -12.74
C TYR A 170 16.17 -0.03 -12.95
N LEU A 171 17.14 -0.27 -13.83
CA LEU A 171 18.17 0.70 -14.18
C LEU A 171 17.60 1.98 -14.79
N ALA A 172 16.61 1.89 -15.68
CA ALA A 172 15.94 3.05 -16.26
C ALA A 172 15.23 3.91 -15.21
N HIS A 173 14.45 3.28 -14.34
CA HIS A 173 13.72 4.00 -13.30
C HIS A 173 14.65 4.60 -12.24
N VAL A 174 15.66 3.83 -11.80
CA VAL A 174 16.68 4.32 -10.86
C VAL A 174 17.47 5.48 -11.47
N HIS A 175 17.85 5.40 -12.74
CA HIS A 175 18.55 6.48 -13.42
C HIS A 175 17.75 7.79 -13.38
N ARG A 176 16.48 7.75 -13.81
CA ARG A 176 15.60 8.91 -13.79
C ARG A 176 15.48 9.48 -12.38
N ARG A 177 15.25 8.61 -11.40
CA ARG A 177 15.05 9.02 -10.00
C ARG A 177 16.29 9.67 -9.39
N LEU A 178 17.47 9.11 -9.64
CA LEU A 178 18.73 9.68 -9.18
C LEU A 178 19.02 11.06 -9.80
N LEU A 179 18.69 11.27 -11.08
CA LEU A 179 18.82 12.57 -11.73
C LEU A 179 17.87 13.61 -11.14
N GLU A 180 16.61 13.25 -10.85
CA GLU A 180 15.66 14.13 -10.16
C GLU A 180 16.20 14.57 -8.80
N ILE A 181 16.70 13.61 -8.00
CA ILE A 181 17.27 13.89 -6.68
C ILE A 181 18.54 14.75 -6.79
N ALA A 182 19.40 14.48 -7.77
CA ALA A 182 20.62 15.24 -8.01
C ALA A 182 20.33 16.68 -8.44
N LYS A 183 19.36 16.92 -9.31
CA LYS A 183 18.91 18.26 -9.74
C LYS A 183 18.36 19.06 -8.55
N ASN A 184 17.52 18.44 -7.73
CA ASN A 184 16.99 19.06 -6.52
C ASN A 184 18.08 19.35 -5.47
N SER A 185 19.19 18.60 -5.52
CA SER A 185 20.34 18.79 -4.63
C SER A 185 21.41 19.77 -5.18
N SER A 186 21.28 20.25 -6.41
CA SER A 186 22.26 21.13 -7.08
C SER A 186 21.72 22.51 -7.45
N ASN A 187 20.40 22.72 -7.35
CA ASN A 187 19.77 24.04 -7.44
C ASN A 187 19.12 24.44 -6.10
N PRO A 188 19.85 25.10 -5.19
CA PRO A 188 19.25 25.74 -4.01
C PRO A 188 18.43 27.01 -4.34
N GLU A 189 18.50 27.53 -5.58
CA GLU A 189 18.10 28.91 -5.91
C GLU A 189 16.78 29.10 -6.69
N GLN A 190 16.01 28.06 -7.01
CA GLN A 190 14.70 28.23 -7.66
C GLN A 190 13.52 27.60 -6.91
N MET A 191 13.43 27.88 -5.61
CA MET A 191 12.12 27.98 -4.92
C MET A 191 12.12 29.12 -3.88
N VAL A 192 12.83 30.23 -4.16
CA VAL A 192 12.70 31.47 -3.40
C VAL A 192 12.35 32.61 -4.36
N THR A 193 11.06 32.90 -4.53
CA THR A 193 10.64 34.28 -4.79
C THR A 193 9.75 34.76 -3.65
N LYS A 194 10.42 35.50 -2.76
CA LYS A 194 9.90 36.49 -1.81
C LYS A 194 8.75 36.03 -0.90
N LYS A 195 9.12 35.53 0.28
CA LYS A 195 8.70 36.19 1.52
C LYS A 195 9.91 36.43 2.42
N SER A 196 9.92 37.64 2.96
CA SER A 196 10.92 38.27 3.80
C SER A 196 11.30 37.46 5.04
N ARG A 197 12.55 37.64 5.46
CA ARG A 197 13.14 37.26 6.75
C ARG A 197 12.14 37.31 7.91
N THR A 198 11.93 36.16 8.53
CA THR A 198 12.08 35.95 9.99
C THR A 198 12.27 34.46 10.24
N GLN A 199 13.26 34.13 11.08
CA GLN A 199 13.60 32.77 11.48
C GLN A 199 12.41 32.09 12.16
N GLN A 200 11.90 31.01 11.58
CA GLN A 200 11.31 29.89 12.30
C GLN A 200 11.39 28.66 11.39
N SER A 201 11.93 27.57 11.91
CA SER A 201 12.08 26.28 11.26
C SER A 201 10.70 25.71 10.86
N GLU A 202 10.27 25.89 9.61
CA GLU A 202 9.09 25.17 9.11
C GLU A 202 9.44 23.70 8.91
N SER A 203 8.78 22.83 9.68
CA SER A 203 8.86 21.38 9.49
C SER A 203 8.24 20.99 8.14
N PRO A 204 8.75 19.95 7.44
CA PRO A 204 8.16 19.48 6.19
C PRO A 204 6.68 19.14 6.37
N GLY A 205 5.87 19.42 5.35
CA GLY A 205 4.42 19.18 5.40
C GLY A 205 4.06 17.69 5.41
N PHE A 206 2.98 17.33 6.11
CA PHE A 206 2.39 15.99 6.04
C PHE A 206 1.31 15.92 4.96
N SER A 207 1.05 14.73 4.41
CA SER A 207 -0.16 14.49 3.64
C SER A 207 -1.28 13.93 4.52
N VAL A 208 -2.54 14.14 4.15
CA VAL A 208 -3.69 13.54 4.86
C VAL A 208 -3.56 12.01 4.89
N THR A 209 -3.08 11.39 3.82
CA THR A 209 -2.76 9.96 3.78
C THR A 209 -1.72 9.56 4.82
N GLN A 210 -0.67 10.37 5.02
CA GLN A 210 0.32 10.10 6.07
C GLN A 210 -0.28 10.20 7.47
N VAL A 211 -1.20 11.15 7.70
CA VAL A 211 -1.91 11.25 8.98
C VAL A 211 -2.81 10.03 9.21
N ARG A 212 -3.53 9.57 8.18
CA ARG A 212 -4.31 8.33 8.24
C ARG A 212 -3.44 7.14 8.66
N VAL A 213 -2.33 6.91 7.94
CA VAL A 213 -1.40 5.80 8.23
C VAL A 213 -0.83 5.91 9.66
N ALA A 214 -0.54 7.13 10.12
CA ALA A 214 -0.06 7.36 11.48
C ALA A 214 -1.12 7.08 12.56
N ILE A 215 -2.40 7.14 12.22
CA ILE A 215 -3.51 6.76 13.09
C ILE A 215 -3.66 5.24 13.13
N GLU A 216 -3.63 4.58 11.97
CA GLU A 216 -3.71 3.12 11.85
C GLU A 216 -2.51 2.44 12.54
N CYS A 217 -1.29 2.88 12.23
CA CYS A 217 -0.06 2.31 12.78
C CYS A 217 1.09 3.34 12.79
N PRO A 218 1.45 3.88 13.97
CA PRO A 218 2.58 4.82 14.11
C PRO A 218 3.92 4.25 13.65
N ARG A 219 4.17 2.95 13.88
CA ARG A 219 5.35 2.26 13.33
C ARG A 219 5.33 2.22 11.80
N LEU A 220 4.22 1.87 11.17
CA LEU A 220 4.11 1.87 9.70
C LEU A 220 4.31 3.27 9.12
N PHE A 221 3.74 4.30 9.76
CA PHE A 221 4.00 5.68 9.39
C PHE A 221 5.49 6.01 9.48
N TYR A 222 6.12 5.73 10.62
CA TYR A 222 7.55 5.96 10.82
C TYR A 222 8.41 5.25 9.76
N LEU A 223 8.15 3.96 9.54
CA LEU A 223 8.85 3.16 8.52
C LEU A 223 8.64 3.75 7.13
N SER A 224 7.41 4.17 6.79
CA SER A 224 7.11 4.78 5.49
C SER A 224 7.84 6.11 5.27
N GLN A 225 8.02 6.91 6.32
CA GLN A 225 8.75 8.17 6.24
C GLN A 225 10.27 7.97 6.17
N ARG A 226 10.78 6.85 6.71
CA ARG A 226 12.21 6.54 6.76
C ARG A 226 12.70 5.70 5.59
N PHE A 227 11.90 4.73 5.17
CA PHE A 227 12.27 3.64 4.26
C PHE A 227 11.33 3.54 3.05
N GLY A 228 10.26 4.35 2.99
CA GLY A 228 9.24 4.23 1.94
C GLY A 228 8.40 2.96 2.09
N GLY A 229 7.94 2.41 0.96
CA GLY A 229 7.15 1.17 0.92
C GLY A 229 5.64 1.38 0.99
N LYS A 230 4.89 0.29 0.78
CA LYS A 230 3.42 0.31 0.81
C LYS A 230 2.92 0.60 2.23
N THR A 231 1.82 1.34 2.34
CA THR A 231 1.21 1.73 3.62
C THR A 231 -0.26 1.34 3.74
N LEU A 232 -0.82 0.66 2.74
CA LEU A 232 -2.22 0.24 2.72
C LEU A 232 -2.35 -1.17 3.31
N PHE A 233 -3.27 -1.31 4.26
CA PHE A 233 -3.74 -2.60 4.76
C PHE A 233 -4.77 -3.15 3.79
N ILE A 234 -4.32 -3.94 2.81
CA ILE A 234 -5.20 -4.55 1.79
C ILE A 234 -5.43 -6.01 2.18
N PRO A 235 -6.69 -6.43 2.42
CA PRO A 235 -7.01 -7.84 2.62
C PRO A 235 -6.57 -8.69 1.42
N PRO A 236 -6.18 -9.97 1.61
CA PRO A 236 -5.72 -10.84 0.51
C PRO A 236 -6.74 -11.04 -0.64
N SER A 237 -8.03 -10.79 -0.39
CA SER A 237 -9.12 -10.88 -1.36
C SER A 237 -9.19 -9.71 -2.34
N ASP A 238 -8.52 -8.60 -2.05
CA ASP A 238 -8.75 -7.32 -2.73
C ASP A 238 -7.61 -7.01 -3.71
N SER A 239 -7.96 -6.66 -4.94
CA SER A 239 -7.00 -6.43 -6.02
C SER A 239 -6.30 -5.07 -5.88
N PRO A 240 -4.97 -5.02 -5.71
CA PRO A 240 -4.22 -3.76 -5.61
C PRO A 240 -4.26 -2.99 -6.93
N GLY A 241 -4.49 -1.67 -6.88
CA GLY A 241 -4.36 -0.77 -8.04
C GLY A 241 -5.67 -0.39 -8.75
N ILE A 242 -6.80 -1.01 -8.35
CA ILE A 242 -8.12 -0.71 -8.90
C ILE A 242 -8.63 0.71 -8.52
N GLY A 243 -8.25 1.22 -7.33
CA GLY A 243 -8.75 2.48 -6.79
C GLY A 243 -8.55 3.70 -7.71
N LYS A 244 -7.36 3.85 -8.32
CA LYS A 244 -7.09 4.98 -9.23
C LYS A 244 -7.96 4.93 -10.49
N VAL A 245 -8.18 3.74 -11.03
CA VAL A 245 -9.05 3.54 -12.21
C VAL A 245 -10.50 3.82 -11.83
N PHE A 246 -10.93 3.43 -10.62
CA PHE A 246 -12.25 3.76 -10.11
C PHE A 246 -12.48 5.27 -9.96
N HIS A 247 -11.53 6.00 -9.37
CA HIS A 247 -11.61 7.46 -9.22
C HIS A 247 -11.73 8.16 -10.57
N GLN A 248 -10.91 7.76 -11.54
CA GLN A 248 -11.00 8.27 -12.92
C GLN A 248 -12.36 7.96 -13.57
N LEU A 249 -12.92 6.78 -13.30
CA LEU A 249 -14.22 6.39 -13.84
C LEU A 249 -15.35 7.19 -13.20
N CYS A 250 -15.32 7.40 -11.87
CA CYS A 250 -16.27 8.26 -11.16
C CYS A 250 -16.23 9.69 -11.68
N GLN A 251 -15.03 10.25 -11.87
CA GLN A 251 -14.85 11.58 -12.40
C GLN A 251 -15.51 11.72 -13.78
N GLN A 252 -15.20 10.79 -14.69
CA GLN A 252 -15.79 10.79 -16.02
C GLN A 252 -17.31 10.61 -16.01
N CYS A 253 -17.84 9.76 -15.13
CA CYS A 253 -19.29 9.63 -14.98
C CYS A 253 -19.92 10.95 -14.54
N THR A 254 -19.41 11.61 -13.50
CA THR A 254 -19.96 12.89 -13.02
C THR A 254 -19.79 14.01 -14.04
N ASP A 255 -18.67 14.07 -14.75
CA ASP A 255 -18.47 15.03 -15.84
C ASP A 255 -19.50 14.80 -16.96
N THR A 256 -19.74 13.54 -17.33
CA THR A 256 -20.76 13.15 -18.32
C THR A 256 -22.17 13.51 -17.86
N LEU A 257 -22.50 13.30 -16.57
CA LEU A 257 -23.78 13.72 -16.00
C LEU A 257 -24.01 15.22 -16.14
N LYS A 258 -22.97 16.04 -15.97
CA LYS A 258 -23.07 17.50 -16.08
C LYS A 258 -23.20 17.99 -17.51
N GLN A 259 -22.55 17.32 -18.47
CA GLN A 259 -22.39 17.82 -19.84
C GLN A 259 -23.46 17.31 -20.80
N ASP A 260 -23.99 16.09 -20.60
CA ASP A 260 -24.94 15.49 -21.53
C ASP A 260 -26.39 15.83 -21.13
N SER A 261 -27.08 16.55 -22.02
CA SER A 261 -28.42 17.07 -21.79
C SER A 261 -29.48 15.99 -21.54
N ARG A 262 -29.23 14.74 -21.94
CA ARG A 262 -30.14 13.63 -21.65
C ARG A 262 -30.26 13.35 -20.16
N PHE A 263 -29.22 13.59 -19.37
CA PHE A 263 -29.31 13.43 -17.91
C PHE A 263 -30.13 14.56 -17.28
N GLN A 264 -30.00 15.79 -17.78
CA GLN A 264 -30.81 16.93 -17.31
C GLN A 264 -32.30 16.68 -17.58
N ALA A 265 -32.63 16.11 -18.74
CA ALA A 265 -33.99 15.78 -19.13
C ALA A 265 -34.69 14.79 -18.15
N LEU A 266 -33.93 13.94 -17.45
CA LEU A 266 -34.47 13.03 -16.43
C LEU A 266 -35.09 13.76 -15.23
N PHE A 267 -34.69 15.01 -15.01
CA PHE A 267 -35.14 15.84 -13.89
C PHE A 267 -36.10 16.96 -14.32
N SER A 268 -36.54 16.97 -15.58
CA SER A 268 -37.54 17.92 -16.11
C SER A 268 -38.91 17.82 -15.43
N PRO A 269 -39.42 16.62 -15.05
CA PRO A 269 -40.68 16.52 -14.31
C PRO A 269 -40.64 17.29 -12.97
N THR A 270 -41.82 17.57 -12.41
CA THR A 270 -41.91 18.17 -11.07
C THR A 270 -41.40 17.20 -10.00
N ALA A 271 -40.90 17.70 -8.88
CA ALA A 271 -40.23 16.86 -7.88
C ALA A 271 -41.13 15.73 -7.33
N SER A 272 -42.44 15.94 -7.23
CA SER A 272 -43.41 14.92 -6.79
C SER A 272 -43.67 13.81 -7.82
N GLN A 273 -43.22 13.98 -9.07
CA GLN A 273 -43.40 13.05 -10.18
C GLN A 273 -42.12 12.27 -10.51
N LEU A 274 -41.01 12.54 -9.82
CA LEU A 274 -39.74 11.86 -10.07
C LEU A 274 -39.77 10.46 -9.47
N ASP A 275 -39.62 9.46 -10.33
CA ASP A 275 -39.39 8.08 -9.90
C ASP A 275 -37.89 7.82 -9.78
N GLN A 276 -37.40 7.73 -8.55
CA GLN A 276 -35.97 7.49 -8.26
C GLN A 276 -35.47 6.17 -8.87
N SER A 277 -36.29 5.12 -8.89
CA SER A 277 -35.91 3.81 -9.42
C SER A 277 -35.75 3.86 -10.93
N GLN A 278 -36.73 4.47 -11.62
CA GLN A 278 -36.70 4.68 -13.05
C GLN A 278 -35.49 5.54 -13.46
N ILE A 279 -35.31 6.69 -12.82
CA ILE A 279 -34.19 7.61 -13.11
C ILE A 279 -32.85 6.90 -12.88
N SER A 280 -32.70 6.14 -11.79
CA SER A 280 -31.48 5.40 -11.51
C SER A 280 -31.18 4.38 -12.62
N SER A 281 -32.19 3.64 -13.09
CA SER A 281 -32.04 2.69 -14.19
C SER A 281 -31.61 3.37 -15.50
N GLU A 282 -32.24 4.50 -15.85
CA GLU A 282 -31.89 5.28 -17.04
C GLU A 282 -30.50 5.88 -16.95
N MET A 283 -30.12 6.42 -15.78
CA MET A 283 -28.77 6.91 -15.51
C MET A 283 -27.72 5.81 -15.67
N GLN A 284 -27.97 4.61 -15.13
CA GLN A 284 -27.07 3.47 -15.29
C GLN A 284 -26.89 3.08 -16.76
N ALA A 285 -28.00 2.98 -17.51
CA ALA A 285 -27.97 2.61 -18.93
C ALA A 285 -27.19 3.64 -19.77
N LEU A 286 -27.42 4.93 -19.55
CA LEU A 286 -26.72 6.01 -20.26
C LEU A 286 -25.23 6.06 -19.89
N LEU A 287 -24.89 6.02 -18.60
CA LEU A 287 -23.48 6.03 -18.15
C LEU A 287 -22.72 4.80 -18.66
N TYR A 288 -23.34 3.63 -18.68
CA TYR A 288 -22.71 2.45 -19.27
C TYR A 288 -22.41 2.68 -20.75
N LYS A 289 -23.40 3.14 -21.52
CA LYS A 289 -23.28 3.36 -22.96
C LYS A 289 -22.24 4.43 -23.32
N LEU A 290 -22.14 5.49 -22.53
CA LEU A 290 -21.32 6.67 -22.85
C LEU A 290 -19.91 6.59 -22.27
N VAL A 291 -19.73 5.98 -21.10
CA VAL A 291 -18.46 6.00 -20.38
C VAL A 291 -17.78 4.63 -20.36
N VAL A 292 -18.53 3.56 -20.07
CA VAL A 292 -17.94 2.23 -19.83
C VAL A 292 -17.78 1.43 -21.12
N PHE A 293 -18.84 1.34 -21.92
CA PHE A 293 -18.88 0.55 -23.15
C PHE A 293 -17.80 0.95 -24.17
N PRO A 294 -17.55 2.25 -24.46
CA PRO A 294 -16.51 2.64 -25.40
C PRO A 294 -15.12 2.16 -24.96
N LYS A 295 -14.85 2.21 -23.64
CA LYS A 295 -13.56 1.80 -23.07
C LYS A 295 -13.32 0.30 -23.19
N ILE A 296 -14.36 -0.51 -22.89
CA ILE A 296 -14.31 -1.96 -23.05
C ILE A 296 -14.01 -2.33 -24.50
N ASN A 297 -14.65 -1.67 -25.46
CA ASN A 297 -14.45 -1.94 -26.88
C ASN A 297 -13.04 -1.57 -27.38
N THR A 298 -12.42 -0.54 -26.78
CA THR A 298 -11.09 -0.07 -27.18
C THR A 298 -9.92 -0.81 -26.52
N ASN A 299 -10.11 -1.45 -25.37
CA ASN A 299 -9.06 -2.19 -24.66
C ASN A 299 -9.63 -3.47 -24.01
N PRO A 300 -9.62 -4.60 -24.73
CA PRO A 300 -10.12 -5.89 -24.23
C PRO A 300 -9.37 -6.37 -22.97
N ASP A 301 -8.08 -6.06 -22.86
CA ASP A 301 -7.21 -6.54 -21.77
C ASP A 301 -7.57 -5.96 -20.39
N ILE A 302 -8.26 -4.81 -20.33
CA ILE A 302 -8.76 -4.20 -19.08
C ILE A 302 -10.27 -4.37 -18.90
N ALA A 303 -10.95 -5.07 -19.81
CA ALA A 303 -12.41 -5.19 -19.80
C ALA A 303 -12.92 -5.87 -18.52
N SER A 304 -12.24 -6.90 -18.02
CA SER A 304 -12.59 -7.58 -16.78
C SER A 304 -12.55 -6.64 -15.56
N ILE A 305 -11.50 -5.81 -15.45
CA ILE A 305 -11.34 -4.80 -14.40
C ILE A 305 -12.43 -3.72 -14.53
N LEU A 306 -12.70 -3.22 -15.74
CA LEU A 306 -13.74 -2.22 -15.97
C LEU A 306 -15.13 -2.76 -15.65
N LEU A 307 -15.43 -4.03 -15.95
CA LEU A 307 -16.69 -4.67 -15.60
C LEU A 307 -16.83 -4.86 -14.09
N GLN A 308 -15.75 -5.21 -13.38
CA GLN A 308 -15.75 -5.27 -11.91
C GLN A 308 -16.00 -3.88 -11.30
N LEU A 309 -15.32 -2.85 -11.80
CA LEU A 309 -15.51 -1.47 -11.37
C LEU A 309 -16.92 -0.95 -11.67
N TRP A 310 -17.49 -1.38 -12.78
CA TRP A 310 -18.86 -1.06 -13.14
C TRP A 310 -19.86 -1.63 -12.13
N GLN A 311 -19.62 -2.81 -11.55
CA GLN A 311 -20.48 -3.32 -10.47
C GLN A 311 -20.48 -2.39 -9.25
N GLY A 312 -19.31 -1.86 -8.86
CA GLY A 312 -19.23 -0.85 -7.80
C GLY A 312 -19.91 0.48 -8.15
N LEU A 313 -19.91 0.88 -9.43
CA LEU A 313 -20.66 2.06 -9.87
C LEU A 313 -22.17 1.81 -9.89
N LYS A 314 -22.63 0.62 -10.27
CA LYS A 314 -24.06 0.27 -10.24
C LYS A 314 -24.65 0.38 -8.85
N SER A 315 -23.88 0.11 -7.81
CA SER A 315 -24.33 0.29 -6.41
C SER A 315 -24.25 1.75 -5.95
N LEU A 316 -23.36 2.56 -6.53
CA LEU A 316 -23.22 4.00 -6.21
C LEU A 316 -24.25 4.90 -6.92
N ILE A 317 -24.63 4.60 -8.16
CA ILE A 317 -25.55 5.42 -8.98
C ILE A 317 -26.94 5.61 -8.33
N PRO A 318 -27.55 4.60 -7.68
CA PRO A 318 -28.80 4.80 -6.94
C PRO A 318 -28.68 5.86 -5.83
N HIS A 319 -27.55 5.89 -5.13
CA HIS A 319 -27.27 6.91 -4.11
C HIS A 319 -27.06 8.29 -4.73
N TRP A 320 -26.35 8.40 -5.85
CA TRP A 320 -26.28 9.65 -6.62
C TRP A 320 -27.65 10.14 -7.08
N THR A 321 -28.50 9.22 -7.53
CA THR A 321 -29.86 9.52 -7.98
C THR A 321 -30.69 10.04 -6.81
N GLN A 322 -30.57 9.42 -5.63
CA GLN A 322 -31.21 9.91 -4.41
C GLN A 322 -30.81 11.36 -4.11
N LEU A 323 -29.52 11.69 -4.13
CA LEU A 323 -29.04 13.05 -3.88
C LEU A 323 -29.62 14.07 -4.88
N LEU A 324 -29.65 13.72 -6.17
CA LEU A 324 -30.21 14.58 -7.21
C LEU A 324 -31.72 14.78 -7.03
N VAL A 325 -32.47 13.72 -6.75
CA VAL A 325 -33.92 13.78 -6.51
C VAL A 325 -34.22 14.62 -5.27
N THR A 326 -33.47 14.43 -4.17
CA THR A 326 -33.62 15.23 -2.94
C THR A 326 -33.30 16.71 -3.16
N ASN A 327 -32.33 17.05 -4.01
CA ASN A 327 -31.98 18.43 -4.30
C ASN A 327 -32.92 19.12 -5.31
N ARG A 328 -33.65 18.34 -6.11
CA ARG A 328 -34.47 18.86 -7.21
C ARG A 328 -35.59 19.83 -6.78
N PRO A 329 -36.26 19.70 -5.61
CA PRO A 329 -37.18 20.72 -5.11
C PRO A 329 -36.58 22.12 -4.93
N TYR A 330 -35.26 22.22 -4.74
CA TYR A 330 -34.57 23.46 -4.36
C TYR A 330 -33.84 24.16 -5.53
N CYS A 331 -33.90 23.58 -6.74
CA CYS A 331 -33.22 24.13 -7.91
C CYS A 331 -33.90 23.73 -9.22
N GLN A 332 -33.58 24.41 -10.31
CA GLN A 332 -34.13 24.10 -11.63
C GLN A 332 -33.53 22.80 -12.20
N PRO A 333 -34.22 22.09 -13.11
CA PRO A 333 -33.71 20.85 -13.74
C PRO A 333 -32.31 20.98 -14.30
N GLU A 334 -31.99 22.13 -14.90
CA GLU A 334 -30.73 22.38 -15.60
C GLU A 334 -29.56 22.56 -14.63
N GLU A 335 -29.85 22.88 -13.37
CA GLU A 335 -28.87 23.18 -12.33
C GLU A 335 -28.67 22.03 -11.35
N VAL A 336 -29.60 21.09 -11.23
CA VAL A 336 -29.60 20.10 -10.13
C VAL A 336 -28.31 19.27 -10.09
N ILE A 337 -27.80 18.85 -11.25
CA ILE A 337 -26.58 18.03 -11.33
C ILE A 337 -25.35 18.87 -10.95
N SER A 338 -25.23 20.09 -11.47
CA SER A 338 -24.08 20.96 -11.24
C SER A 338 -24.07 21.55 -9.82
N LYS A 339 -25.24 21.81 -9.24
CA LYS A 339 -25.40 22.21 -7.83
C LYS A 339 -25.09 21.06 -6.89
N THR A 340 -25.56 19.84 -7.19
CA THR A 340 -25.33 18.68 -6.32
C THR A 340 -23.87 18.25 -6.33
N PHE A 341 -23.27 18.06 -7.51
CA PHE A 341 -21.87 17.66 -7.63
C PHE A 341 -20.99 18.88 -7.88
N VAL A 342 -20.58 19.57 -6.83
CA VAL A 342 -19.93 20.89 -6.92
C VAL A 342 -18.54 20.79 -7.57
N ALA A 343 -17.70 19.88 -7.06
CA ALA A 343 -16.31 19.78 -7.48
C ALA A 343 -15.75 18.38 -7.26
N GLN A 344 -14.66 18.05 -7.95
CA GLN A 344 -13.97 16.77 -7.82
C GLN A 344 -12.46 16.98 -7.75
N GLU A 345 -11.76 16.04 -7.10
CA GLU A 345 -10.30 15.96 -7.10
C GLU A 345 -9.62 17.26 -6.59
N ILE A 346 -10.16 17.83 -5.50
CA ILE A 346 -9.76 19.14 -5.00
C ILE A 346 -8.55 19.04 -4.07
N ASN A 347 -7.50 19.80 -4.41
CA ASN A 347 -6.32 19.94 -3.58
C ASN A 347 -6.55 20.95 -2.45
N LEU A 348 -6.22 20.55 -1.23
CA LEU A 348 -6.25 21.37 -0.02
C LEU A 348 -4.87 21.40 0.63
N SER A 349 -4.57 22.54 1.24
CA SER A 349 -3.39 22.76 2.06
C SER A 349 -3.76 23.69 3.19
N TYR A 350 -3.35 23.35 4.41
CA TYR A 350 -3.59 24.15 5.60
C TYR A 350 -2.42 24.02 6.58
N ASN A 351 -2.09 25.11 7.29
CA ASN A 351 -1.09 25.10 8.36
C ASN A 351 -1.80 25.00 9.71
N PHE A 352 -1.62 23.87 10.39
CA PHE A 352 -2.15 23.65 11.73
C PHE A 352 -1.22 24.26 12.77
N THR A 353 -1.80 24.97 13.74
CA THR A 353 -1.08 25.39 14.95
C THR A 353 -1.03 24.21 15.92
N LEU A 354 0.17 23.76 16.26
CA LEU A 354 0.41 22.66 17.19
C LEU A 354 0.36 23.14 18.66
N PRO A 355 0.20 22.23 19.63
CA PRO A 355 0.20 22.59 21.05
C PRO A 355 1.48 23.28 21.55
N ASP A 356 2.62 23.07 20.90
CA ASP A 356 3.88 23.78 21.18
C ASP A 356 3.99 25.16 20.49
N GLY A 357 2.90 25.63 19.87
CA GLY A 357 2.83 26.91 19.16
C GLY A 357 3.44 26.89 17.75
N THR A 358 4.10 25.80 17.36
CA THR A 358 4.70 25.70 16.02
C THR A 358 3.66 25.33 14.95
N GLN A 359 3.99 25.56 13.68
CA GLN A 359 3.10 25.28 12.56
C GLN A 359 3.45 23.94 11.88
N GLN A 360 2.43 23.18 11.50
CA GLN A 360 2.55 21.98 10.67
C GLN A 360 1.65 22.08 9.46
N ARG A 361 2.24 22.12 8.27
CA ARG A 361 1.49 22.08 7.02
C ARG A 361 0.94 20.66 6.80
N VAL A 362 -0.33 20.58 6.40
CA VAL A 362 -0.97 19.35 5.93
C VAL A 362 -1.54 19.60 4.54
N ASN A 363 -1.27 18.69 3.61
CA ASN A 363 -1.78 18.72 2.24
C ASN A 363 -2.65 17.50 1.96
N GLY A 364 -3.63 17.61 1.10
CA GLY A 364 -4.37 16.44 0.66
C GLY A 364 -5.28 16.73 -0.52
N LYS A 365 -5.90 15.66 -1.01
CA LYS A 365 -6.78 15.69 -2.18
C LYS A 365 -7.96 14.78 -1.88
N PHE A 366 -9.15 15.35 -1.86
CA PHE A 366 -10.38 14.60 -1.64
C PHE A 366 -11.14 14.42 -2.96
N ASP A 367 -11.94 13.37 -3.04
CA ASP A 367 -12.42 12.87 -4.32
C ASP A 367 -13.60 13.70 -4.86
N SER A 368 -14.57 14.05 -4.00
CA SER A 368 -15.77 14.78 -4.43
C SER A 368 -16.29 15.74 -3.36
N LEU A 369 -16.85 16.88 -3.81
CA LEU A 369 -17.60 17.83 -2.99
C LEU A 369 -19.06 17.79 -3.45
N ILE A 370 -19.95 17.40 -2.54
CA ILE A 370 -21.38 17.34 -2.77
C ILE A 370 -22.07 18.45 -1.99
N PHE A 371 -23.13 19.03 -2.53
CA PHE A 371 -23.98 19.98 -1.81
C PHE A 371 -25.37 19.36 -1.60
N ASP A 372 -25.85 19.39 -0.37
CA ASP A 372 -27.19 19.01 0.05
C ASP A 372 -28.02 20.30 0.19
N CYS A 373 -28.94 20.52 -0.76
CA CYS A 373 -29.75 21.73 -0.82
C CYS A 373 -30.79 21.80 0.31
N GLU A 374 -31.28 20.65 0.78
CA GLU A 374 -32.26 20.59 1.87
C GLU A 374 -31.63 21.04 3.19
N ARG A 375 -30.41 20.60 3.45
CA ARG A 375 -29.68 20.93 4.68
C ARG A 375 -28.86 22.21 4.58
N ASP A 376 -28.68 22.76 3.38
CA ASP A 376 -27.71 23.84 3.09
C ASP A 376 -26.30 23.49 3.58
N ARG A 377 -25.84 22.28 3.22
CA ARG A 377 -24.56 21.72 3.68
C ARG A 377 -23.72 21.22 2.53
N TYR A 378 -22.43 21.52 2.60
CA TYR A 378 -21.42 20.86 1.77
C TYR A 378 -20.96 19.58 2.45
N CYS A 379 -20.67 18.54 1.68
CA CYS A 379 -20.15 17.27 2.15
C CYS A 379 -18.93 16.86 1.33
N VAL A 380 -17.79 16.70 1.99
CA VAL A 380 -16.59 16.11 1.36
C VAL A 380 -16.72 14.60 1.34
N VAL A 381 -16.45 13.98 0.19
CA VAL A 381 -16.59 12.53 -0.01
C VAL A 381 -15.24 11.94 -0.41
N ASP A 382 -14.88 10.84 0.25
CA ASP A 382 -13.72 9.99 -0.06
C ASP A 382 -14.22 8.59 -0.46
N TYR A 383 -13.83 8.12 -1.65
CA TYR A 383 -14.21 6.82 -2.19
C TYR A 383 -13.19 5.74 -1.83
N LYS A 384 -13.68 4.58 -1.39
CA LYS A 384 -12.89 3.37 -1.14
C LYS A 384 -13.40 2.22 -2.00
N THR A 385 -12.49 1.53 -2.68
CA THR A 385 -12.80 0.31 -3.46
C THR A 385 -12.65 -0.98 -2.65
N TYR A 386 -12.65 -0.88 -1.32
CA TYR A 386 -12.52 -1.97 -0.37
C TYR A 386 -13.22 -1.58 0.92
N GLN A 387 -13.56 -2.56 1.75
CA GLN A 387 -14.06 -2.30 3.09
C GLN A 387 -12.88 -2.05 4.02
N PRO A 388 -12.79 -0.87 4.66
CA PRO A 388 -11.67 -0.58 5.52
C PRO A 388 -11.72 -1.42 6.78
N VAL A 389 -10.56 -1.97 7.14
CA VAL A 389 -10.39 -2.77 8.36
C VAL A 389 -10.47 -1.89 9.61
N ASP A 390 -10.05 -0.63 9.51
CA ASP A 390 -10.14 0.38 10.58
C ASP A 390 -10.98 1.61 10.14
N PRO A 391 -12.27 1.70 10.55
CA PRO A 391 -13.10 2.86 10.25
C PRO A 391 -12.56 4.18 10.85
N SER A 392 -11.83 4.11 11.98
CA SER A 392 -11.37 5.31 12.71
C SER A 392 -10.33 6.12 11.92
N ALA A 393 -9.51 5.43 11.13
CA ALA A 393 -8.53 6.07 10.27
C ALA A 393 -9.17 6.82 9.10
N ASN A 394 -10.23 6.26 8.51
CA ASN A 394 -10.96 6.90 7.41
C ASN A 394 -11.77 8.10 7.91
N LEU A 395 -12.39 7.98 9.09
CA LEU A 395 -12.97 9.11 9.81
C LEU A 395 -11.95 10.24 9.95
N ALA A 396 -10.72 9.94 10.39
CA ALA A 396 -9.70 10.98 10.53
C ALA A 396 -9.26 11.61 9.19
N GLN A 397 -9.18 10.81 8.13
CA GLN A 397 -8.90 11.30 6.77
C GLN A 397 -9.96 12.32 6.32
N VAL A 398 -11.25 11.98 6.43
CA VAL A 398 -12.32 12.87 5.96
C VAL A 398 -12.57 14.04 6.91
N ALA A 399 -12.33 13.87 8.22
CA ALA A 399 -12.35 14.95 9.20
C ALA A 399 -11.32 16.04 8.88
N LEU A 400 -10.10 15.65 8.45
CA LEU A 400 -9.07 16.60 8.00
C LEU A 400 -9.53 17.40 6.79
N TYR A 401 -10.16 16.76 5.80
CA TYR A 401 -10.69 17.45 4.63
C TYR A 401 -11.79 18.45 5.00
N SER A 402 -12.75 18.01 5.82
CA SER A 402 -13.81 18.87 6.34
C SER A 402 -13.23 20.09 7.06
N TYR A 403 -12.31 19.88 8.00
CA TYR A 403 -11.66 20.95 8.75
C TYR A 403 -10.93 21.94 7.83
N MET A 404 -10.05 21.46 6.96
CA MET A 404 -9.24 22.33 6.09
C MET A 404 -10.12 23.13 5.12
N LEU A 405 -11.19 22.53 4.60
CA LEU A 405 -12.11 23.21 3.71
C LEU A 405 -12.95 24.25 4.46
N HIS A 406 -13.45 23.90 5.66
CA HIS A 406 -14.16 24.82 6.55
C HIS A 406 -13.30 26.05 6.86
N GLN A 407 -12.05 25.86 7.29
CA GLN A 407 -11.13 26.97 7.59
C GLN A 407 -10.88 27.87 6.38
N LYS A 408 -10.88 27.30 5.17
CA LYS A 408 -10.63 28.06 3.93
C LYS A 408 -11.87 28.80 3.41
N LYS A 409 -13.07 28.30 3.69
CA LYS A 409 -14.32 28.78 3.08
C LYS A 409 -15.30 29.43 4.07
N GLY A 410 -15.15 29.18 5.36
CA GLY A 410 -16.04 29.70 6.41
C GLY A 410 -17.46 29.11 6.41
N VAL A 411 -17.69 28.01 5.69
CA VAL A 411 -19.00 27.35 5.58
C VAL A 411 -18.98 25.98 6.24
N ALA A 412 -20.14 25.46 6.64
CA ALA A 412 -20.22 24.15 7.26
C ALA A 412 -19.92 23.02 6.27
N ILE A 413 -18.99 22.13 6.63
CA ILE A 413 -18.54 21.01 5.80
C ILE A 413 -18.73 19.70 6.55
N ASP A 414 -19.72 18.92 6.14
CA ASP A 414 -19.90 17.53 6.55
C ASP A 414 -18.90 16.63 5.81
N ALA A 415 -18.82 15.36 6.20
CA ALA A 415 -17.94 14.41 5.56
C ALA A 415 -18.58 13.04 5.37
N ALA A 416 -18.15 12.31 4.34
CA ALA A 416 -18.55 10.94 4.14
C ALA A 416 -17.46 10.06 3.52
N VAL A 417 -17.49 8.77 3.88
CA VAL A 417 -16.68 7.72 3.26
C VAL A 417 -17.62 6.77 2.51
N TYR A 418 -17.36 6.60 1.22
CA TYR A 418 -18.16 5.72 0.34
C TYR A 418 -17.33 4.49 -0.02
N CYS A 419 -17.66 3.35 0.58
CA CYS A 419 -17.07 2.06 0.21
C CYS A 419 -17.94 1.43 -0.87
N VAL A 420 -17.39 1.16 -2.05
CA VAL A 420 -18.20 0.76 -3.23
C VAL A 420 -18.14 -0.73 -3.56
N LEU A 421 -17.21 -1.46 -2.94
CA LEU A 421 -17.04 -2.91 -3.12
C LEU A 421 -16.90 -3.60 -1.75
N PRO A 422 -17.41 -4.83 -1.59
CA PRO A 422 -18.24 -5.58 -2.56
C PRO A 422 -19.66 -5.01 -2.68
N GLU A 423 -20.17 -4.36 -1.64
CA GLU A 423 -21.46 -3.67 -1.61
C GLU A 423 -21.24 -2.20 -1.25
N PHE A 424 -22.18 -1.34 -1.68
CA PHE A 424 -22.12 0.08 -1.33
C PHE A 424 -22.44 0.28 0.15
N GLN A 425 -21.49 0.86 0.88
CA GLN A 425 -21.66 1.28 2.26
C GLN A 425 -21.26 2.75 2.39
N LYS A 426 -22.08 3.50 3.12
CA LYS A 426 -21.89 4.93 3.39
C LYS A 426 -21.69 5.15 4.87
N GLN A 427 -20.58 5.78 5.24
CA GLN A 427 -20.39 6.38 6.54
C GLN A 427 -20.50 7.89 6.38
N TYR A 428 -21.39 8.52 7.15
CA TYR A 428 -21.62 9.96 7.10
C TYR A 428 -21.34 10.55 8.48
N TYR A 429 -20.77 11.75 8.48
CA TYR A 429 -20.39 12.49 9.68
C TYR A 429 -20.79 13.94 9.51
N SER A 430 -21.62 14.44 10.41
CA SER A 430 -21.96 15.86 10.44
C SER A 430 -20.76 16.70 10.88
N ARG A 431 -20.73 17.97 10.49
CA ARG A 431 -19.70 18.90 10.99
C ARG A 431 -19.61 18.88 12.52
N GLU A 432 -20.75 18.89 13.19
CA GLU A 432 -20.85 18.98 14.64
C GLU A 432 -20.20 17.74 15.29
N GLU A 433 -20.46 16.54 14.76
CA GLU A 433 -19.81 15.30 15.21
C GLU A 433 -18.29 15.35 15.01
N LEU A 434 -17.82 15.92 13.90
CA LEU A 434 -16.38 16.01 13.58
C LEU A 434 -15.66 17.03 14.47
N GLU A 435 -16.31 18.16 14.78
CA GLU A 435 -15.79 19.21 15.65
C GLU A 435 -15.59 18.72 17.10
N ASP A 436 -16.55 17.96 17.62
CA ASP A 436 -16.52 17.44 18.99
C ASP A 436 -15.61 16.22 19.16
N THR A 437 -15.19 15.57 18.07
CA THR A 437 -14.39 14.33 18.12
C THR A 437 -12.97 14.54 17.61
N VAL A 438 -12.80 14.61 16.28
CA VAL A 438 -11.49 14.47 15.64
C VAL A 438 -10.77 15.80 15.47
N HIS A 439 -11.50 16.90 15.23
CA HIS A 439 -10.90 18.22 14.98
C HIS A 439 -10.01 18.69 16.14
N GLN A 440 -10.43 18.44 17.38
CA GLN A 440 -9.66 18.79 18.58
C GLN A 440 -8.37 17.96 18.73
N LEU A 441 -8.37 16.73 18.21
CA LEU A 441 -7.26 15.78 18.34
C LEU A 441 -6.19 15.93 17.26
N ILE A 442 -6.53 16.52 16.10
CA ILE A 442 -5.62 16.66 14.95
C ILE A 442 -4.30 17.34 15.32
N PRO A 443 -4.27 18.54 15.97
CA PRO A 443 -3.01 19.21 16.31
C PRO A 443 -2.11 18.36 17.22
N HIS A 444 -2.68 17.69 18.21
CA HIS A 444 -1.93 16.79 19.09
C HIS A 444 -1.33 15.61 18.33
N LYS A 445 -2.11 14.99 17.42
CA LYS A 445 -1.63 13.89 16.60
C LYS A 445 -0.50 14.32 15.66
N LEU A 446 -0.62 15.47 15.02
CA LEU A 446 0.42 16.03 14.15
C LEU A 446 1.73 16.29 14.92
N GLN A 447 1.64 16.78 16.16
CA GLN A 447 2.81 16.94 17.03
C GLN A 447 3.42 15.58 17.40
N GLN A 448 2.61 14.58 17.74
CA GLN A 448 3.10 13.22 17.99
C GLN A 448 3.81 12.62 16.78
N MET A 449 3.27 12.83 15.56
CA MET A 449 3.91 12.39 14.32
C MET A 449 5.31 13.00 14.17
N ARG A 450 5.48 14.30 14.46
CA ARG A 450 6.80 14.94 14.46
C ARG A 450 7.73 14.31 15.49
N GLN A 451 7.25 14.10 16.71
CA GLN A 451 8.04 13.45 17.77
C GLN A 451 8.50 12.05 17.36
N TRP A 452 7.62 11.25 16.75
CA TRP A 452 8.00 9.93 16.22
C TRP A 452 9.11 10.02 15.19
N LEU A 453 9.07 10.99 14.27
CA LEU A 453 10.14 11.16 13.27
C LEU A 453 11.47 11.62 13.86
N THR A 454 11.47 12.21 15.05
CA THR A 454 12.72 12.55 15.77
C THR A 454 13.36 11.35 16.48
N TRP A 455 12.59 10.28 16.72
CA TRP A 455 13.13 9.05 17.32
C TRP A 455 14.18 8.40 16.40
N LYS A 456 15.21 7.81 17.00
CA LYS A 456 16.27 7.04 16.34
C LYS A 456 16.53 5.76 17.14
N PRO A 457 16.76 4.61 16.50
CA PRO A 457 17.21 3.40 17.18
C PRO A 457 18.63 3.63 17.77
N ALA A 458 18.93 2.95 18.88
CA ALA A 458 20.26 2.98 19.47
C ALA A 458 21.31 2.44 18.47
N GLN A 459 22.42 3.16 18.28
CA GLN A 459 23.53 2.71 17.44
C GLN A 459 24.56 1.94 18.29
N VAL A 460 25.15 0.90 17.71
CA VAL A 460 26.33 0.21 18.27
C VAL A 460 27.55 1.10 17.99
N GLU A 461 28.13 1.70 19.03
CA GLU A 461 29.43 2.37 18.93
C GLU A 461 30.55 1.36 19.24
N LYS A 462 31.52 1.22 18.33
CA LYS A 462 32.75 0.45 18.59
C LYS A 462 33.73 1.35 19.35
N GLU A 463 33.90 1.11 20.65
CA GLU A 463 35.03 1.62 21.44
C GLU A 463 36.03 0.48 21.67
N GLY A 464 37.14 0.47 20.93
CA GLY A 464 38.26 -0.46 21.13
C GLY A 464 38.01 -1.93 20.75
N ASP A 465 38.94 -2.79 21.17
CA ASP A 465 39.05 -4.21 20.78
C ASP A 465 38.04 -5.15 21.45
N GLY A 466 36.92 -4.60 21.95
CA GLY A 466 35.84 -5.36 22.58
C GLY A 466 34.47 -4.84 22.17
N GLU A 467 33.60 -5.73 21.70
CA GLU A 467 32.19 -5.40 21.42
C GLU A 467 31.43 -5.24 22.75
N THR A 468 31.04 -4.01 23.08
CA THR A 468 30.09 -3.77 24.17
C THR A 468 28.77 -3.27 23.60
N ILE A 469 27.73 -4.10 23.64
CA ILE A 469 26.37 -3.72 23.26
C ILE A 469 25.77 -2.87 24.39
N LYS A 470 25.77 -1.53 24.26
CA LYS A 470 24.98 -0.66 25.15
C LYS A 470 23.52 -0.70 24.71
N ASN A 471 22.76 -1.67 25.22
CA ASN A 471 21.31 -1.69 25.11
C ASN A 471 20.69 -0.55 25.92
N HIS A 472 20.43 0.61 25.31
CA HIS A 472 19.63 1.70 25.92
C HIS A 472 18.11 1.44 25.88
N CYS A 473 17.68 0.18 25.74
CA CYS A 473 16.28 -0.22 25.91
C CYS A 473 15.87 -0.41 27.39
N THR A 474 16.74 -0.10 28.35
CA THR A 474 16.34 0.11 29.75
C THR A 474 16.33 1.60 30.09
N PRO A 475 15.31 2.09 30.83
CA PRO A 475 15.17 3.51 31.12
C PRO A 475 16.24 3.91 32.13
N THR A 476 17.37 4.44 31.66
CA THR A 476 18.30 5.15 32.55
C THR A 476 17.84 6.59 32.65
N ILE A 477 17.57 7.03 33.88
CA ILE A 477 17.16 8.39 34.23
C ILE A 477 18.26 9.36 33.79
N GLY A 478 18.04 10.12 32.71
CA GLY A 478 18.84 11.31 32.40
C GLY A 478 19.07 11.60 30.92
N LYS A 479 18.27 12.53 30.39
CA LYS A 479 18.48 13.34 29.16
C LYS A 479 18.34 12.62 27.81
N GLY A 480 17.08 12.34 27.45
CA GLY A 480 16.64 12.12 26.06
C GLY A 480 15.50 11.10 25.87
N ASN A 481 14.43 11.14 26.68
CA ASN A 481 13.33 10.15 26.68
C ASN A 481 12.39 10.24 25.45
N LEU A 482 12.87 10.00 24.23
CA LEU A 482 11.98 9.76 23.09
C LEU A 482 11.61 8.27 23.04
N LYS A 483 10.34 7.96 23.31
CA LYS A 483 9.81 6.59 23.17
C LYS A 483 9.73 6.23 21.67
N PRO A 484 9.95 4.97 21.30
CA PRO A 484 9.74 4.53 19.92
C PRO A 484 8.28 4.77 19.50
N PRO A 485 8.02 4.97 18.19
CA PRO A 485 6.68 4.92 17.65
C PRO A 485 5.95 3.65 18.14
N PRO A 486 4.76 3.79 18.75
CA PRO A 486 4.06 2.63 19.30
C PRO A 486 3.51 1.73 18.20
N LEU A 487 3.29 0.46 18.55
CA LEU A 487 2.55 -0.49 17.72
C LEU A 487 1.14 0.05 17.41
N THR A 488 0.53 -0.49 16.36
CA THR A 488 -0.90 -0.28 16.11
C THR A 488 -1.72 -0.70 17.33
N ARG A 489 -2.83 0.01 17.59
CA ARG A 489 -3.81 -0.38 18.60
C ARG A 489 -4.68 -1.55 18.16
N GLN A 490 -4.57 -1.97 16.90
CA GLN A 490 -5.34 -3.04 16.28
C GLN A 490 -4.39 -4.17 15.86
N PRO A 491 -4.13 -5.16 16.73
CA PRO A 491 -3.11 -6.19 16.48
C PRO A 491 -3.29 -6.96 15.17
N HIS A 492 -4.54 -7.14 14.73
CA HIS A 492 -4.85 -7.82 13.47
C HIS A 492 -4.33 -7.08 12.23
N LEU A 493 -4.13 -5.75 12.29
CA LEU A 493 -3.51 -4.97 11.21
C LEU A 493 -2.05 -5.38 10.97
N CYS A 494 -1.36 -5.91 11.99
CA CYS A 494 0.00 -6.42 11.82
C CYS A 494 0.04 -7.62 10.85
N ASN A 495 -1.00 -8.45 10.82
CA ASN A 495 -1.05 -9.67 9.99
C ASN A 495 -1.24 -9.36 8.50
N ILE A 496 -1.82 -8.21 8.19
CA ILE A 496 -2.02 -7.72 6.81
C ILE A 496 -1.13 -6.50 6.52
N CYS A 497 -0.14 -6.23 7.38
CA CYS A 497 0.73 -5.09 7.25
C CYS A 497 1.72 -5.32 6.10
N PRO A 498 1.76 -4.43 5.10
CA PRO A 498 2.69 -4.58 3.97
C PRO A 498 4.18 -4.46 4.37
N GLN A 499 4.46 -3.98 5.58
CA GLN A 499 5.82 -3.84 6.12
C GLN A 499 6.00 -4.61 7.43
N GLN A 500 5.26 -5.71 7.63
CA GLN A 500 5.32 -6.52 8.86
C GLN A 500 6.75 -6.96 9.18
N GLN A 501 7.45 -7.55 8.21
CA GLN A 501 8.83 -8.03 8.39
C GLN A 501 9.78 -6.88 8.75
N THR A 502 9.74 -5.78 8.00
CA THR A 502 10.53 -4.57 8.29
C THR A 502 10.24 -4.04 9.69
N CYS A 503 8.98 -4.04 10.11
CA CYS A 503 8.56 -3.59 11.44
C CYS A 503 9.13 -4.49 12.55
N GLN A 504 9.09 -5.81 12.38
CA GLN A 504 9.65 -6.77 13.34
C GLN A 504 11.16 -6.60 13.46
N THR A 505 11.90 -6.66 12.36
CA THR A 505 13.36 -6.51 12.38
C THR A 505 13.79 -5.15 12.94
N PHE A 506 13.13 -4.06 12.53
CA PHE A 506 13.58 -2.71 12.89
C PHE A 506 13.26 -2.29 14.33
N PHE A 507 12.15 -2.76 14.90
CA PHE A 507 11.74 -2.38 16.25
C PHE A 507 11.93 -3.48 17.31
N GLU A 508 12.19 -4.73 16.90
CA GLU A 508 12.16 -5.91 17.79
C GLU A 508 13.50 -6.65 17.90
N ASP A 509 14.53 -6.31 17.11
CA ASP A 509 15.92 -6.77 17.31
C ASP A 509 16.59 -6.05 18.49
N GLY A 510 16.23 -6.55 19.68
CA GLY A 510 16.81 -6.25 20.98
C GLY A 510 16.32 -7.21 22.08
N LYS A 511 15.60 -8.28 21.71
CA LYS A 511 15.22 -9.38 22.61
C LYS A 511 16.07 -10.61 22.28
N THR A 512 17.17 -10.76 23.00
CA THR A 512 17.87 -12.05 23.16
C THR A 512 16.93 -13.07 23.82
N GLU A 513 16.93 -14.27 23.24
CA GLU A 513 16.63 -15.59 23.84
C GLU A 513 15.25 -15.81 24.48
N GLN A 514 14.41 -16.58 23.79
CA GLN A 514 13.61 -17.59 24.47
C GLN A 514 14.40 -18.91 24.39
N GLU A 515 14.85 -19.41 25.54
CA GLU A 515 15.45 -20.73 25.68
C GLU A 515 14.49 -21.83 25.17
N PRO A 516 15.02 -22.89 24.55
CA PRO A 516 14.22 -24.04 24.16
C PRO A 516 13.92 -24.91 25.40
N VAL A 517 12.70 -24.82 25.94
CA VAL A 517 12.26 -25.74 26.99
C VAL A 517 12.01 -27.11 26.38
N LYS A 518 12.95 -28.04 26.62
CA LYS A 518 12.78 -29.48 26.39
C LYS A 518 11.60 -30.04 27.20
N PRO A 519 10.90 -31.07 26.69
CA PRO A 519 9.76 -31.66 27.39
C PRO A 519 10.22 -32.53 28.58
N PRO A 520 9.59 -32.43 29.77
CA PRO A 520 9.74 -33.44 30.79
C PRO A 520 8.64 -34.51 30.69
N SER A 521 9.08 -35.75 30.68
CA SER A 521 8.27 -36.97 30.87
C SER A 521 7.80 -37.10 32.33
N PRO A 522 6.77 -37.92 32.61
CA PRO A 522 5.85 -37.73 33.71
C PRO A 522 6.30 -38.41 35.02
N LYS A 523 5.92 -37.82 36.16
CA LYS A 523 5.69 -38.51 37.45
C LYS A 523 4.94 -37.57 38.42
N ASN A 524 3.73 -38.00 38.79
CA ASN A 524 2.93 -37.54 39.94
C ASN A 524 3.54 -38.10 41.27
N PRO A 525 3.06 -37.74 42.49
CA PRO A 525 1.95 -36.83 42.84
C PRO A 525 2.23 -35.92 44.07
N ASP A 526 1.17 -35.21 44.46
CA ASP A 526 0.82 -34.70 45.80
C ASP A 526 1.47 -33.39 46.27
N ILE A 527 0.62 -32.36 46.42
CA ILE A 527 0.34 -31.71 47.71
C ILE A 527 -0.90 -30.81 47.58
N VAL A 528 -1.94 -31.26 48.28
CA VAL A 528 -3.00 -30.56 49.03
C VAL A 528 -2.95 -29.03 49.02
N GLN A 529 -3.97 -28.42 48.40
CA GLN A 529 -4.39 -27.03 48.63
C GLN A 529 -5.49 -26.95 49.68
N LYS A 530 -5.49 -25.89 50.51
CA LYS A 530 -6.70 -25.23 51.07
C LYS A 530 -6.34 -23.96 51.89
N PRO A 531 -7.27 -23.01 52.13
CA PRO A 531 -7.66 -21.97 51.16
C PRO A 531 -7.81 -20.56 51.78
N VAL A 532 -7.84 -19.48 50.97
CA VAL A 532 -8.62 -18.26 51.30
C VAL A 532 -9.20 -17.65 50.00
N LYS A 533 -10.52 -17.43 49.99
CA LYS A 533 -11.40 -16.65 49.05
C LYS A 533 -12.00 -15.47 49.89
N PRO A 534 -12.78 -14.47 49.40
CA PRO A 534 -13.45 -14.21 48.07
C PRO A 534 -13.34 -12.70 47.63
N PRO A 535 -14.08 -12.10 46.64
CA PRO A 535 -15.26 -12.52 45.83
C PRO A 535 -15.00 -12.53 44.31
N SER A 536 -15.77 -13.20 43.44
CA SER A 536 -17.23 -13.20 43.23
C SER A 536 -17.71 -14.44 42.43
N GLN A 537 -19.02 -14.59 42.29
CA GLN A 537 -19.80 -15.80 41.97
C GLN A 537 -19.59 -16.43 40.56
N PRO A 538 -19.88 -17.75 40.42
CA PRO A 538 -20.00 -18.47 39.14
C PRO A 538 -21.42 -18.36 38.55
N THR A 539 -21.55 -18.16 37.24
CA THR A 539 -22.82 -18.38 36.52
C THR A 539 -22.88 -19.83 36.01
N PRO A 540 -23.85 -20.66 36.40
CA PRO A 540 -23.89 -22.10 36.09
C PRO A 540 -24.23 -22.50 34.64
N ASP A 541 -24.47 -21.54 33.74
CA ASP A 541 -25.19 -21.78 32.48
C ASP A 541 -24.27 -22.01 31.25
N THR A 542 -23.01 -21.56 31.33
CA THR A 542 -22.09 -21.56 30.17
C THR A 542 -21.43 -22.90 29.93
N ASP A 543 -21.17 -23.65 31.00
CA ASP A 543 -20.60 -25.01 30.89
C ASP A 543 -21.63 -25.99 30.33
N GLN A 544 -22.93 -25.84 30.69
CA GLN A 544 -24.01 -26.62 30.08
C GLN A 544 -24.14 -26.36 28.58
N THR A 545 -23.96 -25.11 28.16
CA THR A 545 -23.96 -24.74 26.74
C THR A 545 -22.77 -25.38 26.00
N GLY A 546 -21.60 -25.43 26.65
CA GLY A 546 -20.43 -26.18 26.20
C GLY A 546 -20.69 -27.67 26.01
N GLU A 547 -21.28 -28.32 27.01
CA GLU A 547 -21.61 -29.76 26.97
C GLU A 547 -22.67 -30.07 25.90
N LYS A 548 -23.68 -29.21 25.74
CA LYS A 548 -24.71 -29.35 24.68
C LYS A 548 -24.09 -29.24 23.28
N LEU A 549 -23.14 -28.33 23.09
CA LEU A 549 -22.39 -28.20 21.84
C LEU A 549 -21.55 -29.46 21.54
N VAL A 550 -20.89 -30.04 22.56
CA VAL A 550 -20.15 -31.31 22.41
C VAL A 550 -21.09 -32.44 22.02
N SER A 551 -22.22 -32.61 22.72
CA SER A 551 -23.21 -33.65 22.40
C SER A 551 -23.75 -33.50 20.99
N THR A 552 -24.02 -32.27 20.55
CA THR A 552 -24.53 -32.01 19.19
C THR A 552 -23.49 -32.37 18.12
N LEU A 553 -22.20 -32.09 18.37
CA LEU A 553 -21.13 -32.49 17.47
C LEU A 553 -20.91 -34.02 17.45
N GLU A 554 -21.10 -34.68 18.59
CA GLU A 554 -21.04 -36.14 18.69
C GLU A 554 -22.15 -36.84 17.88
N ASP A 555 -23.37 -36.26 17.85
CA ASP A 555 -24.46 -36.73 16.98
C ASP A 555 -24.08 -36.69 15.49
N PHE A 556 -23.28 -35.69 15.09
CA PHE A 556 -22.68 -35.60 13.75
C PHE A 556 -21.45 -36.51 13.54
N LYS A 557 -21.11 -37.37 14.51
CA LYS A 557 -19.92 -38.22 14.54
C LYS A 557 -18.61 -37.43 14.55
N ILE A 558 -18.62 -36.24 15.15
CA ILE A 558 -17.46 -35.36 15.30
C ILE A 558 -17.07 -35.33 16.77
N GLY A 559 -16.08 -36.16 17.15
CA GLY A 559 -15.59 -36.21 18.52
C GLY A 559 -14.75 -34.99 18.88
N VAL A 560 -15.12 -34.31 19.97
CA VAL A 560 -14.42 -33.14 20.52
C VAL A 560 -14.44 -33.18 22.05
N ASP A 561 -13.36 -32.73 22.69
CA ASP A 561 -13.30 -32.52 24.15
C ASP A 561 -13.64 -31.06 24.48
N TYR A 562 -14.51 -30.84 25.48
CA TYR A 562 -14.73 -29.51 26.03
C TYR A 562 -13.53 -29.06 26.88
N LEU A 563 -13.04 -27.84 26.66
CA LEU A 563 -11.95 -27.27 27.46
C LEU A 563 -12.47 -26.25 28.48
N ASN A 564 -13.15 -25.21 28.02
CA ASN A 564 -13.81 -24.19 28.85
C ASN A 564 -14.71 -23.28 28.01
N ALA A 565 -15.51 -22.46 28.69
CA ALA A 565 -16.30 -21.39 28.11
C ALA A 565 -15.88 -20.04 28.71
N THR A 566 -16.01 -18.99 27.92
CA THR A 566 -15.75 -17.61 28.35
C THR A 566 -16.85 -16.72 27.80
N VAL A 567 -17.52 -15.97 28.68
CA VAL A 567 -18.57 -15.02 28.29
C VAL A 567 -17.91 -13.71 27.86
N ALA A 568 -18.18 -13.29 26.63
CA ALA A 568 -17.85 -11.96 26.12
C ALA A 568 -19.14 -11.11 26.06
N PRO A 569 -19.04 -9.77 25.94
CA PRO A 569 -20.21 -8.88 25.93
C PRO A 569 -21.26 -9.15 24.83
N ALA A 570 -20.90 -9.90 23.78
CA ALA A 570 -21.76 -10.12 22.61
C ALA A 570 -21.81 -11.60 22.14
N PHE A 571 -21.15 -12.52 22.85
CA PHE A 571 -21.15 -13.95 22.53
C PHE A 571 -20.56 -14.78 23.68
N VAL A 572 -20.86 -16.07 23.73
CA VAL A 572 -20.19 -17.06 24.57
C VAL A 572 -19.17 -17.82 23.73
N ARG A 573 -17.89 -17.73 24.09
CA ARG A 573 -16.81 -18.46 23.43
C ARG A 573 -16.57 -19.80 24.11
N ILE A 574 -16.83 -20.90 23.41
CA ILE A 574 -16.53 -22.25 23.87
C ILE A 574 -15.25 -22.75 23.19
N LYS A 575 -14.31 -23.26 23.97
CA LYS A 575 -13.08 -23.89 23.47
C LYS A 575 -13.25 -25.40 23.43
N LEU A 576 -13.06 -25.96 22.24
CA LEU A 576 -13.15 -27.40 21.97
C LEU A 576 -11.82 -27.92 21.46
N LYS A 577 -11.45 -29.12 21.85
CA LYS A 577 -10.29 -29.82 21.29
C LYS A 577 -10.77 -30.97 20.41
N PRO A 578 -10.49 -30.96 19.10
CA PRO A 578 -10.85 -32.08 18.23
C PRO A 578 -10.13 -33.36 18.62
N ASN A 579 -10.87 -34.48 18.64
CA ASN A 579 -10.29 -35.79 18.90
C ASN A 579 -9.35 -36.20 17.76
N ARG A 580 -8.42 -37.12 18.03
CA ARG A 580 -7.49 -37.61 17.00
C ARG A 580 -8.25 -38.13 15.78
N GLY A 581 -7.92 -37.61 14.60
CA GLY A 581 -8.55 -37.96 13.32
C GLY A 581 -9.69 -37.04 12.89
N VAL A 582 -10.19 -36.17 13.77
CA VAL A 582 -11.20 -35.16 13.42
C VAL A 582 -10.53 -33.97 12.75
N LYS A 583 -10.91 -33.67 11.51
CA LYS A 583 -10.39 -32.52 10.77
C LYS A 583 -11.09 -31.25 11.25
N VAL A 584 -10.37 -30.16 11.50
CA VAL A 584 -10.99 -28.90 11.96
C VAL A 584 -12.08 -28.40 10.99
N ILE A 585 -11.90 -28.62 9.68
CA ILE A 585 -12.88 -28.26 8.66
C ILE A 585 -14.22 -28.99 8.82
N SER A 586 -14.25 -30.19 9.43
CA SER A 586 -15.51 -30.90 9.68
C SER A 586 -16.34 -30.21 10.75
N ILE A 587 -15.70 -29.51 11.69
CA ILE A 587 -16.40 -28.70 12.72
C ILE A 587 -16.87 -27.39 12.08
N GLN A 588 -16.01 -26.70 11.33
CA GLN A 588 -16.35 -25.43 10.67
C GLN A 588 -17.52 -25.55 9.70
N ASN A 589 -17.58 -26.64 8.93
CA ASN A 589 -18.66 -26.89 7.97
C ASN A 589 -20.01 -27.19 8.64
N ARG A 590 -20.06 -27.37 9.96
CA ARG A 590 -21.30 -27.59 10.72
C ARG A 590 -21.87 -26.31 11.32
N SER A 591 -21.30 -25.13 11.06
CA SER A 591 -21.80 -23.87 11.64
C SER A 591 -23.32 -23.67 11.43
N LYS A 592 -23.84 -23.85 10.21
CA LYS A 592 -25.28 -23.76 9.94
C LYS A 592 -26.10 -24.88 10.61
N ASP A 593 -25.57 -26.10 10.65
CA ASP A 593 -26.25 -27.22 11.29
C ASP A 593 -26.34 -27.02 12.81
N LEU A 594 -25.28 -26.49 13.42
CA LEU A 594 -25.21 -26.11 14.83
C LEU A 594 -26.16 -24.95 15.15
N GLN A 595 -26.32 -23.98 14.24
CA GLN A 595 -27.32 -22.92 14.38
C GLN A 595 -28.73 -23.51 14.61
N VAL A 596 -29.10 -24.49 13.78
CA VAL A 596 -30.42 -25.12 13.85
C VAL A 596 -30.58 -25.98 15.11
N HIS A 597 -29.59 -26.82 15.43
CA HIS A 597 -29.69 -27.77 16.54
C HIS A 597 -29.56 -27.11 17.92
N LEU A 598 -28.83 -25.99 18.00
CA LEU A 598 -28.67 -25.22 19.24
C LEU A 598 -29.70 -24.08 19.37
N GLY A 599 -30.50 -23.81 18.32
CA GLY A 599 -31.55 -22.78 18.34
C GLY A 599 -31.00 -21.35 18.36
N LEU A 600 -29.89 -21.10 17.65
CA LEU A 600 -29.18 -19.82 17.65
C LEU A 600 -29.76 -18.84 16.63
N GLU A 601 -29.84 -17.55 16.98
CA GLU A 601 -30.30 -16.50 16.06
C GLU A 601 -29.39 -16.36 14.83
N ASN A 602 -28.08 -16.53 15.01
CA ASN A 602 -27.06 -16.45 13.97
C ASN A 602 -26.16 -17.69 13.97
N PRO A 603 -25.54 -18.04 12.82
CA PRO A 603 -24.60 -19.16 12.78
C PRO A 603 -23.36 -18.87 13.64
N PRO A 604 -22.92 -19.82 14.47
CA PRO A 604 -21.79 -19.62 15.35
C PRO A 604 -20.48 -19.52 14.55
N LEU A 605 -19.58 -18.65 15.00
CA LEU A 605 -18.29 -18.44 14.35
C LEU A 605 -17.28 -19.49 14.88
N ILE A 606 -16.71 -20.28 13.97
CA ILE A 606 -15.82 -21.38 14.30
C ILE A 606 -14.41 -21.09 13.77
N THR A 607 -13.47 -20.85 14.68
CA THR A 607 -12.10 -20.42 14.35
C THR A 607 -11.06 -21.42 14.86
N PRO A 608 -10.13 -21.90 14.01
CA PRO A 608 -8.99 -22.71 14.46
C PRO A 608 -8.00 -21.85 15.24
N GLU A 609 -7.54 -22.35 16.38
CA GLU A 609 -6.55 -21.71 17.23
C GLU A 609 -5.40 -22.68 17.52
N ALA A 610 -4.30 -22.18 18.09
CA ALA A 610 -3.17 -23.03 18.46
C ALA A 610 -3.56 -24.04 19.56
N GLY A 611 -3.85 -25.28 19.15
CA GLY A 611 -4.14 -26.41 20.04
C GLY A 611 -5.62 -26.65 20.39
N TYR A 612 -6.55 -25.83 19.87
CA TYR A 612 -8.00 -25.98 20.07
C TYR A 612 -8.78 -25.27 18.95
N VAL A 613 -10.11 -25.36 18.98
CA VAL A 613 -11.05 -24.64 18.12
C VAL A 613 -11.94 -23.79 19.02
N SER A 614 -12.09 -22.50 18.71
CA SER A 614 -13.06 -21.64 19.39
C SER A 614 -14.37 -21.61 18.61
N VAL A 615 -15.48 -21.80 19.32
CA VAL A 615 -16.84 -21.67 18.80
C VAL A 615 -17.50 -20.52 19.55
N ASP A 616 -17.80 -19.43 18.83
CA ASP A 616 -18.47 -18.26 19.38
C ASP A 616 -19.97 -18.39 19.12
N LEU A 617 -20.74 -18.59 20.18
CA LEU A 617 -22.20 -18.63 20.16
C LEU A 617 -22.75 -17.23 20.41
N PRO A 618 -23.61 -16.68 19.54
CA PRO A 618 -24.17 -15.34 19.68
C PRO A 618 -25.00 -15.17 20.95
#